data_AF-A0A7X3GBF0-F1
#
_entry.id   AF-A0A7X3GBF0-F1
#
_cell.length_a   1.000
_cell.length_b   1.000
_cell.length_c   1.000
_cell.angle_alpha   90.00
_cell.angle_beta   90.00
_cell.angle_gamma   90.00
#
_symmetry.space_group_name_H-M   'P 1'
#
loop_
_entity.id
_entity.type
_entity.pdbx_description
1 polymer ?
#
loop_
_entity_poly.entity_id
_entity_poly.type
_entity_poly.pdbx_seq_one_letter_code
_entity_poly.pdbx_strand_id
1 'polypeptide(L)'
;IPAQLKRLDHIQHAYKCLTCSEKSDKDKILKAPVPKAPLAHSLGSASIIAHTIHQKFNLKVPNYRQESDWEKLGLPISRKEIANWHIKSAQYYLKPLYNLLSDILREQSVLHADETSY
;
A
#
# COMPACT_ATOMS: atom_id res chain seq x y z
N ILE A 1 3.12 20.94 -15.36
CA ILE A 1 3.98 20.58 -14.20
C ILE A 1 4.42 19.12 -14.39
N PRO A 2 5.71 18.79 -14.44
CA PRO A 2 6.19 17.41 -14.64
C PRO A 2 5.95 16.53 -13.40
N ALA A 3 5.92 15.22 -13.58
CA ALA A 3 5.82 14.26 -12.47
C ALA A 3 7.05 14.37 -11.53
N GLN A 4 6.82 14.25 -10.23
CA GLN A 4 7.85 14.38 -9.20
C GLN A 4 7.81 13.20 -8.23
N LEU A 5 8.98 12.63 -7.95
CA LEU A 5 9.18 11.68 -6.85
C LEU A 5 9.64 12.45 -5.61
N LYS A 6 9.02 12.18 -4.46
CA LYS A 6 9.36 12.82 -3.18
C LYS A 6 9.51 11.79 -2.08
N ARG A 7 10.52 11.96 -1.22
CA ARG A 7 10.66 11.22 0.03
C ARG A 7 10.00 12.02 1.15
N LEU A 8 9.08 11.39 1.88
CA LEU A 8 8.43 11.98 3.05
C LEU A 8 8.94 11.28 4.31
N ASP A 9 9.69 12.00 5.12
CA ASP A 9 10.26 11.48 6.36
C ASP A 9 9.32 11.78 7.53
N HIS A 10 8.74 10.73 8.12
CA HIS A 10 7.87 10.85 9.30
C HIS A 10 8.69 10.64 10.58
N ILE A 11 8.94 11.72 11.32
CA ILE A 11 9.73 11.69 12.56
C ILE A 11 8.81 11.54 13.77
N GLN A 12 9.10 10.57 14.63
CA GLN A 12 8.37 10.30 15.87
C GLN A 12 9.28 10.53 17.07
N HIS A 13 8.85 11.39 17.99
CA HIS A 13 9.51 11.55 19.29
C HIS A 13 8.83 10.65 20.32
N ALA A 14 9.66 9.99 21.14
CA ALA A 14 9.23 9.22 22.30
C ALA A 14 9.61 9.99 23.56
N TYR A 15 8.64 10.25 24.42
CA TYR A 15 8.86 10.99 25.66
C TYR A 15 8.64 10.07 26.86
N LYS A 16 9.49 10.23 27.87
CA LYS A 16 9.39 9.60 29.19
C LYS A 16 9.15 10.71 30.21
N CYS A 17 8.17 10.53 31.08
CA CYS A 17 8.00 11.42 32.22
C CYS A 17 8.93 10.96 33.36
N LEU A 18 9.96 11.76 33.67
CA LEU A 18 10.94 11.44 34.70
C LEU A 18 10.29 11.27 36.09
N THR A 19 9.39 12.18 36.46
CA THR A 19 8.70 12.16 37.76
C THR A 19 7.77 10.95 37.94
N CYS A 20 7.12 10.50 36.87
CA CYS A 20 6.26 9.31 36.93
C CYS A 20 7.08 8.03 37.02
N SER A 21 8.29 8.02 36.46
CA SER A 21 9.21 6.88 36.49
C SER A 21 9.87 6.67 37.84
N GLU A 22 10.11 7.72 38.61
CA GLU A 22 10.65 7.60 39.97
C GLU A 22 9.62 7.05 40.97
N LYS A 23 8.32 7.23 40.69
CA LYS A 23 7.21 6.86 41.59
C LYS A 23 6.54 5.52 41.27
N SER A 24 6.99 4.84 40.23
CA SER A 24 6.38 3.61 39.69
C SER A 24 7.48 2.66 39.26
N ASP A 25 7.36 1.37 39.61
CA ASP A 25 8.27 0.31 39.12
C ASP A 25 8.23 0.12 37.59
N LYS A 26 7.35 0.85 36.88
CA LYS A 26 7.22 0.82 35.42
C LYS A 26 7.27 2.20 34.80
N ASP A 27 8.22 2.39 33.90
CA ASP A 27 8.32 3.55 33.02
C ASP A 27 7.21 3.56 31.97
N LYS A 28 6.50 4.68 31.83
CA LYS A 28 5.53 4.88 30.74
C LYS A 28 6.12 5.76 29.64
N ILE A 29 6.48 5.14 28.52
CA ILE A 29 6.94 5.84 27.31
C ILE A 29 5.72 6.19 26.46
N LEU A 30 5.52 7.49 26.19
CA LEU A 30 4.46 7.98 25.32
C LEU A 30 5.05 8.33 23.95
N LYS A 31 4.35 7.94 22.88
CA LYS A 31 4.75 8.24 21.50
C LYS A 31 3.56 8.83 20.74
N ALA A 32 3.81 9.84 19.90
CA ALA A 32 2.78 10.39 19.02
C ALA A 32 2.35 9.36 17.95
N PRO A 33 1.09 9.34 17.49
CA PRO A 33 0.68 8.46 16.40
C PRO A 33 1.43 8.85 15.11
N VAL A 34 1.92 7.85 14.37
CA VAL A 34 2.59 8.02 13.07
C VAL A 34 1.74 7.36 12.00
N PRO A 35 1.60 7.96 10.80
CA PRO A 35 0.95 7.30 9.69
C PRO A 35 1.60 5.95 9.41
N LYS A 36 0.80 4.88 9.42
CA LYS A 36 1.29 3.55 9.09
C LYS A 36 1.50 3.46 7.58
N ALA A 37 2.68 3.00 7.17
CA ALA A 37 2.91 2.65 5.78
C ALA A 37 1.91 1.57 5.33
N PRO A 38 1.42 1.61 4.09
CA PRO A 38 0.47 0.61 3.61
C PRO A 38 1.04 -0.81 3.66
N LEU A 39 2.34 -0.93 3.35
CA LEU A 39 3.09 -2.17 3.40
C LEU A 39 4.33 -1.95 4.25
N ALA A 40 4.47 -2.74 5.32
CA ALA A 40 5.65 -2.69 6.17
C ALA A 40 6.92 -3.07 5.39
N HIS A 41 8.04 -2.40 5.71
CA HIS A 41 9.36 -2.64 5.10
C HIS A 41 9.35 -2.54 3.56
N SER A 42 8.57 -1.61 3.01
CA SER A 42 8.45 -1.38 1.57
C SER A 42 8.70 0.09 1.22
N LEU A 43 9.24 0.33 0.01
CA LEU A 43 9.35 1.67 -0.57
C LEU A 43 8.00 2.20 -1.12
N GLY A 44 6.97 1.34 -1.14
CA GLY A 44 5.65 1.68 -1.68
C GLY A 44 4.84 2.56 -0.72
N SER A 45 4.77 3.86 -1.01
CA SER A 45 3.74 4.73 -0.44
C SER A 45 2.37 4.39 -1.05
N ALA A 46 1.28 4.85 -0.41
CA ALA A 46 -0.07 4.64 -0.93
C ALA A 46 -0.24 5.16 -2.35
N SER A 47 0.35 6.33 -2.65
CA SER A 47 0.29 6.94 -3.98
C SER A 47 1.07 6.15 -5.03
N ILE A 48 2.28 5.67 -4.71
CA ILE A 48 3.11 4.88 -5.63
C ILE A 48 2.42 3.55 -5.92
N ILE A 49 1.94 2.86 -4.89
CA ILE A 49 1.24 1.58 -5.04
C ILE A 49 0.00 1.76 -5.92
N ALA A 50 -0.86 2.75 -5.63
CA ALA A 50 -2.04 3.04 -6.43
C ALA A 50 -1.68 3.35 -7.89
N HIS A 51 -0.61 4.11 -8.12
CA HIS A 51 -0.15 4.44 -9.47
C HIS A 51 0.30 3.19 -10.25
N THR A 52 1.06 2.28 -9.63
CA THR A 52 1.47 1.03 -10.29
C THR A 52 0.29 0.11 -10.60
N ILE A 53 -0.73 0.07 -9.74
CA ILE A 53 -1.98 -0.68 -9.97
C ILE A 53 -2.72 -0.07 -11.18
N HIS A 54 -2.88 1.26 -11.20
CA HIS A 54 -3.50 1.97 -12.31
C HIS A 54 -2.77 1.69 -13.63
N GLN A 55 -1.44 1.81 -13.64
CA GLN A 55 -0.63 1.49 -14.81
C GLN A 55 -0.84 0.04 -15.28
N LYS A 56 -0.88 -0.92 -14.36
CA LYS A 56 -1.01 -2.35 -14.69
C LYS A 56 -2.38 -2.71 -15.25
N PHE A 57 -3.45 -2.29 -14.58
CA PHE A 57 -4.80 -2.80 -14.89
C PHE A 57 -5.59 -1.88 -15.81
N ASN A 58 -5.44 -0.56 -15.68
CA ASN A 58 -6.11 0.41 -16.54
C ASN A 58 -5.32 0.65 -17.83
N LEU A 59 -4.02 0.95 -17.71
CA LEU A 59 -3.18 1.29 -18.87
C LEU A 59 -2.46 0.08 -19.51
N LYS A 60 -2.65 -1.12 -18.97
CA LYS A 60 -2.03 -2.37 -19.44
C LYS A 60 -0.50 -2.31 -19.55
N VAL A 61 0.15 -1.49 -18.72
CA VAL A 61 1.61 -1.37 -18.69
C VAL A 61 2.20 -2.55 -17.90
N PRO A 62 3.01 -3.43 -18.52
CA PRO A 62 3.59 -4.58 -17.84
C PRO A 62 4.63 -4.16 -16.81
N ASN A 63 4.79 -4.95 -15.74
CA ASN A 63 5.63 -4.57 -14.58
C ASN A 63 7.10 -4.34 -14.94
N TYR A 64 7.65 -5.02 -15.95
CA TYR A 64 9.04 -4.79 -16.40
C TYR A 64 9.22 -3.39 -17.02
N ARG A 65 8.17 -2.85 -17.67
CA ARG A 65 8.20 -1.49 -18.22
C ARG A 65 8.11 -0.47 -17.10
N GLN A 66 7.25 -0.73 -16.12
CA GLN A 66 7.15 0.10 -14.91
C GLN A 66 8.49 0.13 -14.15
N GLU A 67 9.14 -1.02 -13.96
CA GLU A 67 10.48 -1.15 -13.35
C GLU A 67 11.49 -0.20 -14.02
N SER A 68 11.57 -0.23 -15.36
CA SER A 68 12.45 0.68 -16.12
C SER A 68 12.07 2.16 -15.98
N ASP A 69 10.77 2.49 -15.95
CA ASP A 69 10.33 3.89 -15.85
C ASP A 69 10.53 4.46 -14.45
N TRP A 70 10.36 3.65 -13.40
CA TRP A 70 10.65 4.06 -12.03
C TRP A 70 12.15 4.23 -11.77
N GLU A 71 12.99 3.38 -12.37
CA GLU A 71 14.44 3.52 -12.31
C GLU A 71 14.90 4.87 -12.90
N LYS A 72 14.33 5.30 -14.04
CA LYS A 72 14.59 6.63 -14.64
C LYS A 72 14.16 7.79 -13.74
N LEU A 73 13.16 7.57 -12.88
CA LEU A 73 12.69 8.54 -11.89
C LEU A 73 13.50 8.51 -10.58
N GLY A 74 14.51 7.63 -10.48
CA GLY A 74 15.37 7.49 -9.31
C GLY A 74 14.80 6.59 -8.20
N LEU A 75 13.78 5.77 -8.50
CA LEU A 75 13.21 4.80 -7.58
C LEU A 75 13.60 3.37 -8.03
N PRO A 76 14.65 2.76 -7.44
CA PRO A 76 15.07 1.41 -7.81
C PRO A 76 14.13 0.38 -7.20
N ILE A 77 13.07 0.01 -7.93
CA ILE A 77 12.10 -1.00 -7.52
C ILE A 77 11.99 -2.11 -8.57
N SER A 78 11.95 -3.34 -8.10
CA SER A 78 11.87 -4.50 -8.98
C SER A 78 10.44 -4.82 -9.39
N ARG A 79 10.28 -5.50 -10.53
CA ARG A 79 8.98 -6.05 -10.98
C ARG A 79 8.34 -6.97 -9.93
N LYS A 80 9.16 -7.66 -9.13
CA LYS A 80 8.74 -8.56 -8.05
C LYS A 80 8.13 -7.77 -6.89
N GLU A 81 8.76 -6.66 -6.51
CA GLU A 81 8.23 -5.77 -5.48
C GLU A 81 6.89 -5.17 -5.93
N ILE A 82 6.81 -4.67 -7.17
CA ILE A 82 5.57 -4.13 -7.73
C ILE A 82 4.45 -5.19 -7.68
N ALA A 83 4.72 -6.41 -8.12
CA ALA A 83 3.74 -7.51 -8.08
C ALA A 83 3.31 -7.84 -6.65
N ASN A 84 4.26 -7.91 -5.72
CA ASN A 84 3.97 -8.14 -4.31
C ASN A 84 3.11 -7.02 -3.71
N TRP A 85 3.32 -5.77 -4.13
CA TRP A 85 2.49 -4.66 -3.69
C TRP A 85 1.06 -4.80 -4.16
N HIS A 86 0.84 -5.21 -5.41
CA HIS A 86 -0.51 -5.44 -5.95
C HIS A 86 -1.23 -6.55 -5.17
N ILE A 87 -0.56 -7.69 -4.95
CA ILE A 87 -1.13 -8.84 -4.23
C ILE A 87 -1.51 -8.43 -2.80
N LYS A 88 -0.56 -7.85 -2.04
CA LYS A 88 -0.80 -7.48 -0.64
C LYS A 88 -1.86 -6.40 -0.53
N SER A 89 -1.87 -5.42 -1.42
CA SER A 89 -2.87 -4.35 -1.39
C SER A 89 -4.27 -4.88 -1.66
N ALA A 90 -4.40 -5.82 -2.62
CA ALA A 90 -5.66 -6.50 -2.88
C ALA A 90 -6.14 -7.29 -1.65
N GLN A 91 -5.24 -8.03 -1.00
CA GLN A 91 -5.57 -8.83 0.19
C GLN A 91 -5.92 -7.97 1.41
N TYR A 92 -5.16 -6.90 1.66
CA TYR A 92 -5.31 -6.10 2.89
C TYR A 92 -6.44 -5.07 2.79
N TYR A 93 -6.66 -4.48 1.62
CA TYR A 93 -7.58 -3.35 1.47
C TYR A 93 -8.79 -3.65 0.59
N LEU A 94 -8.64 -4.49 -0.45
CA LEU A 94 -9.72 -4.74 -1.41
C LEU A 94 -10.53 -6.00 -1.10
N LYS A 95 -10.03 -6.88 -0.22
CA LYS A 95 -10.71 -8.12 0.16
C LYS A 95 -12.13 -7.90 0.73
N PRO A 96 -12.38 -6.91 1.61
CA PRO A 96 -13.74 -6.65 2.09
C PRO A 96 -14.70 -6.25 0.97
N LEU A 97 -14.24 -5.40 0.03
CA LEU A 97 -15.03 -4.98 -1.13
C LEU A 97 -15.32 -6.16 -2.04
N TYR A 98 -14.31 -6.99 -2.34
CA TYR A 98 -14.49 -8.21 -3.14
C TYR A 98 -15.52 -9.14 -2.51
N ASN A 99 -15.46 -9.36 -1.19
CA ASN A 99 -16.42 -10.22 -0.49
C ASN A 99 -17.84 -9.65 -0.61
N LEU A 100 -18.02 -8.33 -0.37
CA LEU A 100 -19.32 -7.68 -0.52
C LEU A 100 -19.89 -7.84 -1.93
N LEU A 101 -19.07 -7.61 -2.96
CA LEU A 101 -19.49 -7.79 -4.36
C LEU A 101 -19.85 -9.25 -4.66
N SER A 102 -19.10 -10.20 -4.09
CA SER A 102 -19.39 -11.64 -4.22
C SER A 102 -20.70 -12.02 -3.54
N ASP A 103 -21.01 -11.45 -2.37
CA ASP A 103 -22.25 -11.74 -1.65
C ASP A 103 -23.45 -11.21 -2.44
N ILE A 104 -23.39 -9.95 -2.90
CA ILE A 104 -24.42 -9.35 -3.76
C ILE A 104 -24.61 -10.15 -5.05
N LEU A 105 -23.52 -10.63 -5.66
CA LEU A 105 -23.59 -11.45 -6.87
C LEU A 105 -24.37 -12.74 -6.62
N ARG A 106 -24.19 -13.40 -5.46
CA ARG A 106 -24.86 -14.66 -5.12
C ARG A 106 -26.36 -14.51 -4.83
N GLU A 107 -26.82 -13.31 -4.54
CA GLU A 107 -28.25 -13.01 -4.36
C GLU A 107 -29.00 -12.91 -5.70
N GLN A 108 -28.29 -12.80 -6.82
CA GLN A 108 -28.92 -12.65 -8.14
C GLN A 108 -29.50 -13.98 -8.62
N SER A 109 -30.74 -13.94 -9.14
CA SER A 109 -31.41 -15.14 -9.69
C SER A 109 -30.78 -15.66 -10.97
N VAL A 110 -30.09 -14.79 -11.72
CA VAL A 110 -29.41 -15.11 -12.98
C VAL A 110 -28.01 -14.48 -12.96
N LEU A 111 -27.00 -15.27 -13.32
CA LEU A 111 -25.62 -14.84 -13.45
C LEU A 111 -25.21 -14.82 -14.92
N HIS A 112 -24.71 -13.68 -15.38
CA HIS A 112 -24.10 -13.56 -16.69
C HIS A 112 -22.59 -13.76 -16.54
N ALA A 113 -22.03 -14.68 -17.33
CA ALA A 113 -20.59 -14.90 -17.43
C ALA A 113 -20.15 -14.57 -18.86
N ASP A 114 -19.08 -13.80 -18.97
CA ASP A 114 -18.41 -13.51 -20.24
C ASP A 114 -17.03 -14.17 -20.22
N GLU A 115 -16.81 -15.10 -21.14
CA GLU A 115 -15.54 -15.81 -21.31
C GLU A 115 -14.72 -15.15 -22.42
N THR A 116 -14.22 -13.95 -22.15
CA THR A 116 -13.24 -13.32 -23.04
C THR A 116 -11.86 -13.97 -22.86
N SER A 117 -11.29 -14.50 -23.94
CA SER A 117 -9.91 -14.97 -24.01
C SER A 117 -8.95 -13.79 -24.18
N TYR A 118 -8.11 -13.54 -23.15
CA TYR A 118 -7.05 -12.51 -23.15
C TYR A 118 -5.67 -13.12 -23.39
#